data_AF-A5CPX4-F1
#
_entry.id   AF-A5CPX4-F1
#
_cell.length_a   1.000
_cell.length_b   1.000
_cell.length_c   1.000
_cell.angle_alpha   90.00
_cell.angle_beta   90.00
_cell.angle_gamma   90.00
#
_symmetry.space_group_name_H-M   'P 1'
#
loop_
_entity.id
_entity.type
_entity.pdbx_description
1 polymer ?
#
loop_
_entity_poly.entity_id
_entity_poly.type
_entity_poly.pdbx_seq_one_letter_code
_entity_poly.pdbx_strand_id
1 'polypeptide(L)'
;MAAAGSDGHGDAEAFRKERPDAPRGFFEAEAAGLAWLAEAEPGGGARVVRVIDVAPGRIDLERLVPARPTRQAARALGAALAVTHDAGAPAFGSPPAGLDGPAFIGRQPLSVGDAPAEEGDAGEGWGAWYARERVLPYLRLAVDAGNVTSARAADVERACDLVADGRFDDDAPPARIHGDLWSGNVQWTDAGAVLIDPAAHGGHRETDLAMLALFGCPGLDDVMGAYADTGSLAAGWRARVPLHQLHPLAVHAASHGPAYGDALHDAARAVLRM
;
A
#
# COMPACT_ATOMS: atom_id res chain seq x y z
N MET A 1 21.45 -41.04 -32.15
CA MET A 1 21.03 -39.67 -32.48
C MET A 1 19.96 -39.28 -31.48
N ALA A 2 20.26 -38.26 -30.68
CA ALA A 2 19.41 -37.71 -29.63
C ALA A 2 18.32 -36.80 -30.20
N ALA A 3 17.25 -36.63 -29.40
CA ALA A 3 16.43 -35.43 -29.17
C ALA A 3 14.95 -35.85 -29.04
N ALA A 4 14.16 -35.40 -28.08
CA ALA A 4 14.38 -34.67 -26.83
C ALA A 4 13.05 -34.82 -26.07
N GLY A 5 13.10 -35.07 -24.76
CA GLY A 5 11.92 -35.07 -23.91
C GLY A 5 11.28 -33.69 -23.89
N SER A 6 9.95 -33.66 -23.99
CA SER A 6 9.17 -32.49 -23.60
C SER A 6 9.07 -32.48 -22.08
N ASP A 7 9.90 -31.66 -21.44
CA ASP A 7 9.89 -31.45 -20.00
C ASP A 7 8.59 -30.75 -19.56
N GLY A 8 7.68 -31.53 -18.97
CA GLY A 8 6.53 -31.03 -18.23
C GLY A 8 6.90 -30.63 -16.80
N HIS A 9 7.78 -29.63 -16.63
CA HIS A 9 8.21 -29.13 -15.30
C HIS A 9 7.86 -27.65 -15.03
N GLY A 10 7.10 -26.97 -15.91
CA GLY A 10 6.88 -25.53 -15.79
C GLY A 10 5.66 -25.06 -14.97
N ASP A 11 4.66 -25.90 -14.74
CA ASP A 11 3.33 -25.43 -14.26
C ASP A 11 3.12 -25.57 -12.74
N ALA A 12 3.92 -26.39 -12.05
CA ALA A 12 3.75 -26.64 -10.62
C ALA A 12 4.33 -25.51 -9.73
N GLU A 13 5.26 -24.70 -10.25
CA GLU A 13 5.98 -23.67 -9.50
C GLU A 13 5.38 -22.26 -9.66
N ALA A 14 4.43 -22.07 -10.57
CA ALA A 14 3.82 -20.78 -10.85
C ALA A 14 2.40 -20.67 -10.28
N PHE A 15 2.04 -19.48 -9.80
CA PHE A 15 0.68 -19.05 -9.48
C PHE A 15 0.27 -17.96 -10.46
N ARG A 16 -0.79 -18.20 -11.23
CA ARG A 16 -1.28 -17.24 -12.24
C ARG A 16 -2.49 -16.48 -11.75
N LYS A 17 -2.47 -15.16 -11.93
CA LYS A 17 -3.66 -14.30 -11.92
C LYS A 17 -4.03 -13.96 -13.36
N GLU A 18 -5.29 -14.16 -13.74
CA GLU A 18 -5.80 -13.78 -15.08
C GLU A 18 -7.06 -12.93 -14.94
N ARG A 19 -7.11 -11.86 -15.73
CA ARG A 19 -8.29 -11.03 -15.89
C ARG A 19 -8.33 -10.47 -17.32
N PRO A 20 -9.04 -11.14 -18.25
CA PRO A 20 -9.07 -10.75 -19.65
C PRO A 20 -9.59 -9.33 -19.93
N ASP A 21 -10.43 -8.80 -19.05
CA ASP A 21 -11.01 -7.45 -19.10
C ASP A 21 -10.25 -6.43 -18.24
N ALA A 22 -9.02 -6.74 -17.81
CA ALA A 22 -8.20 -5.78 -17.08
C ALA A 22 -7.86 -4.55 -17.95
N PRO A 23 -7.91 -3.33 -17.39
CA PRO A 23 -7.35 -2.15 -18.04
C PRO A 23 -5.91 -2.39 -18.46
N ARG A 24 -5.51 -1.74 -19.54
CA ARG A 24 -4.12 -1.75 -20.00
C ARG A 24 -3.19 -1.32 -18.86
N GLY A 25 -2.11 -2.07 -18.64
CA GLY A 25 -1.11 -1.77 -17.62
C GLY A 25 -1.46 -2.28 -16.21
N PHE A 26 -2.59 -2.97 -16.01
CA PHE A 26 -3.02 -3.41 -14.67
C PHE A 26 -2.03 -4.36 -14.00
N PHE A 27 -1.64 -5.42 -14.69
CA PHE A 27 -0.70 -6.40 -14.14
C PHE A 27 0.76 -5.94 -14.28
N GLU A 28 1.04 -5.12 -15.28
CA GLU A 28 2.34 -4.47 -15.46
C GLU A 28 2.64 -3.49 -14.31
N ALA A 29 1.63 -2.79 -13.79
CA ALA A 29 1.76 -1.94 -12.61
C ALA A 29 2.08 -2.76 -11.34
N GLU A 30 1.40 -3.89 -11.13
CA GLU A 30 1.72 -4.82 -10.03
C GLU A 30 3.16 -5.33 -10.14
N ALA A 31 3.56 -5.76 -11.35
CA ALA A 31 4.93 -6.24 -11.59
C ALA A 31 5.99 -5.15 -11.35
N ALA A 32 5.74 -3.90 -11.78
CA ALA A 32 6.63 -2.78 -11.52
C ALA A 32 6.71 -2.46 -10.01
N GLY A 33 5.57 -2.50 -9.31
CA GLY A 33 5.53 -2.32 -7.85
C GLY A 33 6.33 -3.41 -7.11
N LEU A 34 6.16 -4.68 -7.47
CA LEU A 34 6.93 -5.79 -6.91
C LEU A 34 8.42 -5.63 -7.18
N ALA A 35 8.81 -5.32 -8.42
CA ALA A 35 10.22 -5.11 -8.77
C ALA A 35 10.85 -3.97 -7.95
N TRP A 36 10.14 -2.84 -7.81
CA TRP A 36 10.63 -1.69 -7.05
C TRP A 36 10.73 -1.98 -5.55
N LEU A 37 9.75 -2.68 -4.96
CA LEU A 37 9.85 -3.09 -3.55
C LEU A 37 11.01 -4.07 -3.31
N ALA A 38 11.23 -5.00 -4.25
CA ALA A 38 12.27 -6.03 -4.15
C ALA A 38 13.70 -5.46 -4.10
N GLU A 39 13.95 -4.26 -4.63
CA GLU A 39 15.25 -3.59 -4.55
C GLU A 39 15.73 -3.38 -3.09
N ALA A 40 14.82 -3.34 -2.11
CA ALA A 40 15.16 -3.23 -0.70
C ALA A 40 15.59 -4.57 -0.07
N GLU A 41 15.24 -5.72 -0.66
CA GLU A 41 15.52 -7.05 -0.09
C GLU A 41 17.00 -7.31 0.20
N PRO A 42 17.98 -6.95 -0.67
CA PRO A 42 19.40 -7.13 -0.37
C PRO A 42 19.86 -6.36 0.88
N GLY A 43 19.18 -5.27 1.23
CA GLY A 43 19.42 -4.48 2.45
C GLY A 43 18.71 -5.02 3.70
N GLY A 44 17.94 -6.11 3.58
CA GLY A 44 17.07 -6.63 4.64
C GLY A 44 15.63 -6.12 4.58
N GLY A 45 15.21 -5.54 3.44
CA GLY A 45 13.83 -5.17 3.18
C GLY A 45 12.87 -6.34 3.18
N ALA A 46 11.57 -6.04 3.30
CA ALA A 46 10.51 -7.06 3.29
C ALA A 46 10.51 -7.82 1.97
N ARG A 47 10.48 -9.15 2.05
CA ARG A 47 10.40 -10.04 0.88
C ARG A 47 9.07 -9.83 0.16
N VAL A 48 9.10 -9.67 -1.15
CA VAL A 48 7.91 -9.66 -2.01
C VAL A 48 7.85 -10.94 -2.85
N VAL A 49 6.68 -11.24 -3.38
CA VAL A 49 6.53 -12.37 -4.31
C VAL A 49 7.28 -12.11 -5.60
N ARG A 50 8.04 -13.11 -6.06
CA ARG A 50 8.78 -13.02 -7.32
C ARG A 50 7.85 -13.11 -8.53
N VAL A 51 8.00 -12.18 -9.47
CA VAL A 51 7.36 -12.23 -10.79
C VAL A 51 8.13 -13.18 -11.71
N ILE A 52 7.42 -14.10 -12.36
CA ILE A 52 7.94 -15.03 -13.36
C ILE A 52 7.72 -14.48 -14.78
N ASP A 53 6.50 -14.06 -15.09
CA ASP A 53 6.10 -13.47 -16.38
C ASP A 53 4.98 -12.45 -16.16
N VAL A 54 4.88 -11.44 -17.02
CA VAL A 54 3.78 -10.48 -17.02
C VAL A 54 3.40 -10.11 -18.44
N ALA A 55 2.09 -10.02 -18.69
CA ALA A 55 1.55 -9.63 -19.98
C ALA A 55 0.16 -9.00 -19.81
N PRO A 56 -0.39 -8.35 -20.85
CA PRO A 56 -1.73 -7.80 -20.78
C PRO A 56 -2.76 -8.86 -20.34
N GLY A 57 -3.45 -8.59 -19.23
CA GLY A 57 -4.48 -9.46 -18.68
C GLY A 57 -3.98 -10.65 -17.84
N ARG A 58 -2.67 -10.80 -17.59
CA ARG A 58 -2.14 -11.83 -16.67
C ARG A 58 -0.83 -11.46 -15.96
N ILE A 59 -0.60 -12.07 -14.81
CA ILE A 59 0.71 -12.13 -14.16
C ILE A 59 0.96 -13.55 -13.63
N ASP A 60 2.17 -14.05 -13.87
CA ASP A 60 2.68 -15.31 -13.32
C ASP A 60 3.65 -14.99 -12.19
N LEU A 61 3.36 -15.52 -11.01
CA LEU A 61 4.10 -15.31 -9.79
C LEU A 61 4.68 -16.64 -9.30
N GLU A 62 5.74 -16.61 -8.51
CA GLU A 62 6.15 -17.82 -7.79
C GLU A 62 5.03 -18.32 -6.88
N ARG A 63 4.87 -19.64 -6.80
CA ARG A 63 3.89 -20.25 -5.92
C ARG A 63 4.42 -20.25 -4.48
N LEU A 64 3.75 -19.51 -3.61
CA LEU A 64 4.01 -19.51 -2.18
C LEU A 64 3.32 -20.70 -1.51
N VAL A 65 3.99 -21.32 -0.54
CA VAL A 65 3.42 -22.38 0.30
C VAL A 65 3.05 -21.79 1.66
N PRO A 66 1.75 -21.68 2.00
CA PRO A 66 1.32 -21.09 3.26
C PRO A 66 1.81 -21.91 4.46
N ALA A 67 2.29 -21.20 5.47
CA ALA A 67 2.68 -21.74 6.76
C ALA A 67 2.04 -20.93 7.89
N ARG A 68 2.14 -21.45 9.13
CA ARG A 68 1.61 -20.73 10.29
C ARG A 68 2.51 -19.54 10.63
N PRO A 69 1.94 -18.34 10.89
CA PRO A 69 2.71 -17.20 11.37
C PRO A 69 3.36 -17.53 12.71
N THR A 70 4.59 -17.07 12.89
CA THR A 70 5.31 -17.14 14.16
C THR A 70 5.62 -15.74 14.67
N ARG A 71 5.78 -15.60 15.99
CA ARG A 71 6.22 -14.34 16.60
C ARG A 71 7.54 -13.84 16.01
N GLN A 72 8.48 -14.75 15.73
CA GLN A 72 9.76 -14.41 15.12
C GLN A 72 9.58 -13.85 13.71
N ALA A 73 8.76 -14.49 12.88
CA ALA A 73 8.46 -14.01 11.53
C ALA A 73 7.74 -12.65 11.55
N ALA A 74 6.83 -12.43 12.51
CA ALA A 74 6.14 -11.14 12.68
C ALA A 74 7.12 -10.01 13.05
N ARG A 75 8.04 -10.26 13.99
CA ARG A 75 9.10 -9.28 14.30
C ARG A 75 10.03 -9.03 13.11
N ALA A 76 10.40 -10.08 12.38
CA ALA A 76 11.22 -9.94 11.19
C ALA A 76 10.53 -9.09 10.12
N LEU A 77 9.22 -9.28 9.88
CA LEU A 77 8.44 -8.44 8.99
C LEU A 77 8.46 -6.97 9.41
N GLY A 78 8.24 -6.68 10.70
CA GLY A 78 8.27 -5.30 11.20
C GLY A 78 9.60 -4.58 10.96
N ALA A 79 10.72 -5.26 11.25
CA ALA A 79 12.05 -4.72 10.98
C ALA A 79 12.33 -4.56 9.48
N ALA A 80 11.91 -5.52 8.67
CA ALA A 80 12.13 -5.51 7.22
C ALA A 80 11.31 -4.43 6.51
N LEU A 81 10.08 -4.15 6.98
CA LEU A 81 9.26 -3.03 6.49
C LEU A 81 9.94 -1.68 6.71
N ALA A 82 10.63 -1.49 7.84
CA ALA A 82 11.37 -0.24 8.09
C ALA A 82 12.47 -0.03 7.04
N VAL A 83 13.23 -1.09 6.71
CA VAL A 83 14.25 -1.05 5.64
C VAL A 83 13.62 -0.77 4.28
N THR A 84 12.48 -1.41 3.95
CA THR A 84 11.75 -1.12 2.71
C THR A 84 11.33 0.34 2.63
N HIS A 85 10.78 0.90 3.71
CA HIS A 85 10.35 2.29 3.76
C HIS A 85 11.53 3.27 3.64
N ASP A 86 12.65 2.96 4.31
CA ASP A 86 13.86 3.79 4.30
C ASP A 86 14.66 3.70 2.99
N ALA A 87 14.34 2.74 2.10
CA ALA A 87 14.80 2.78 0.71
C ALA A 87 14.28 4.00 -0.07
N GLY A 88 13.22 4.65 0.44
CA GLY A 88 12.76 5.97 0.04
C GLY A 88 12.12 6.04 -1.35
N ALA A 89 11.52 7.20 -1.61
CA ALA A 89 10.97 7.60 -2.90
C ALA A 89 11.31 9.06 -3.20
N PRO A 90 11.36 9.48 -4.48
CA PRO A 90 11.69 10.87 -4.84
C PRO A 90 10.70 11.91 -4.29
N ALA A 91 9.41 11.59 -4.29
CA ALA A 91 8.32 12.45 -3.80
C ALA A 91 7.11 11.61 -3.38
N PHE A 92 6.17 12.23 -2.66
CA PHE A 92 4.85 11.64 -2.46
C PHE A 92 4.14 11.46 -3.80
N GLY A 93 3.57 10.28 -4.03
CA GLY A 93 2.95 9.90 -5.30
C GLY A 93 3.92 9.41 -6.37
N SER A 94 5.24 9.37 -6.11
CA SER A 94 6.21 8.83 -7.07
C SER A 94 5.83 7.40 -7.47
N PRO A 95 5.79 7.08 -8.77
CA PRO A 95 5.53 5.73 -9.23
C PRO A 95 6.71 4.80 -8.93
N PRO A 96 6.49 3.47 -8.91
CA PRO A 96 7.57 2.51 -8.97
C PRO A 96 8.53 2.79 -10.14
N ALA A 97 9.83 2.60 -9.91
CA ALA A 97 10.83 2.86 -10.93
C ALA A 97 10.55 2.04 -12.21
N GLY A 98 10.52 2.71 -13.36
CA GLY A 98 10.28 2.08 -14.65
C GLY A 98 8.80 1.82 -14.99
N LEU A 99 7.85 2.23 -14.14
CA LEU A 99 6.43 2.23 -14.51
C LEU A 99 6.14 3.31 -15.57
N ASP A 100 5.83 2.88 -16.80
CA ASP A 100 5.31 3.72 -17.87
C ASP A 100 3.83 3.37 -18.10
N GLY A 101 2.95 3.96 -17.28
CA GLY A 101 1.52 3.67 -17.36
C GLY A 101 0.72 4.00 -16.10
N PRO A 102 -0.54 3.55 -16.04
CA PRO A 102 -1.41 3.78 -14.89
C PRO A 102 -0.96 2.97 -13.68
N ALA A 103 -1.26 3.47 -12.48
CA ALA A 103 -1.23 2.69 -11.25
C ALA A 103 -2.64 2.39 -10.75
N PHE A 104 -2.76 1.41 -9.87
CA PHE A 104 -4.05 0.96 -9.35
C PHE A 104 -3.96 0.63 -7.87
N ILE A 105 -5.08 0.81 -7.17
CA ILE A 105 -5.32 0.23 -5.84
C ILE A 105 -6.61 -0.58 -5.90
N GLY A 106 -6.50 -1.90 -5.71
CA GLY A 106 -7.58 -2.84 -6.02
C GLY A 106 -8.04 -2.70 -7.47
N ARG A 107 -9.26 -2.21 -7.68
CA ARG A 107 -9.83 -1.96 -9.02
C ARG A 107 -9.88 -0.49 -9.41
N GLN A 108 -9.46 0.41 -8.53
CA GLN A 108 -9.54 1.84 -8.74
C GLN A 108 -8.22 2.37 -9.34
N PRO A 109 -8.27 3.36 -10.25
CA PRO A 109 -7.07 4.09 -10.64
C PRO A 109 -6.43 4.76 -9.42
N LEU A 110 -5.11 4.70 -9.33
CA LEU A 110 -4.31 5.36 -8.31
C LEU A 110 -3.50 6.47 -8.97
N SER A 111 -3.68 7.71 -8.49
CA SER A 111 -2.88 8.84 -8.94
C SER A 111 -1.42 8.65 -8.50
N VAL A 112 -0.54 8.54 -9.48
CA VAL A 112 0.92 8.54 -9.35
C VAL A 112 1.50 9.47 -10.41
N GLY A 113 2.65 10.06 -10.11
CA GLY A 113 3.31 10.97 -11.03
C GLY A 113 4.72 11.28 -10.55
N ASP A 114 5.56 11.72 -11.48
CA ASP A 114 6.90 12.17 -11.14
C ASP A 114 6.81 13.40 -10.22
N ALA A 115 7.80 13.53 -9.33
CA ALA A 115 7.96 14.74 -8.52
C ALA A 115 7.92 15.99 -9.42
N PRO A 116 7.30 17.10 -8.98
CA PRO A 116 7.39 18.34 -9.74
C PRO A 116 8.88 18.68 -9.96
N ALA A 117 9.23 18.97 -11.21
CA ALA A 117 10.60 19.00 -11.72
C ALA A 117 11.48 20.17 -11.21
N GLU A 118 11.01 20.98 -10.27
CA GLU A 118 11.70 22.22 -9.87
C GLU A 118 12.07 22.21 -8.37
N GLU A 119 13.38 22.22 -8.10
CA GLU A 119 13.94 22.54 -6.79
C GLU A 119 13.58 24.00 -6.43
N GLY A 120 12.54 24.20 -5.61
CA GLY A 120 12.19 25.52 -5.08
C GLY A 120 10.71 25.84 -4.98
N ASP A 121 9.83 25.02 -5.57
CA ASP A 121 8.47 24.94 -5.05
C ASP A 121 8.59 24.15 -3.75
N ALA A 122 8.23 24.76 -2.62
CA ALA A 122 8.05 23.99 -1.39
C ALA A 122 6.87 23.07 -1.67
N GLY A 123 7.18 21.91 -2.27
CA GLY A 123 6.22 20.94 -2.74
C GLY A 123 5.18 20.76 -1.65
N GLU A 124 3.92 20.87 -2.05
CA GLU A 124 2.78 20.74 -1.17
C GLU A 124 3.04 19.68 -0.08
N GLY A 125 2.86 20.09 1.19
CA GLY A 125 3.11 19.23 2.35
C GLY A 125 2.36 17.89 2.26
N TRP A 126 2.85 16.89 2.99
CA TRP A 126 2.29 15.53 2.92
C TRP A 126 0.77 15.53 3.12
N GLY A 127 0.27 16.27 4.10
CA GLY A 127 -1.15 16.32 4.43
C GLY A 127 -2.01 16.87 3.29
N ALA A 128 -1.57 17.93 2.62
CA ALA A 128 -2.30 18.52 1.50
C ALA A 128 -2.31 17.59 0.28
N TRP A 129 -1.16 16.97 -0.04
CA TRP A 129 -1.10 15.92 -1.05
C TRP A 129 -1.99 14.72 -0.70
N TYR A 130 -1.94 14.23 0.53
CA TYR A 130 -2.69 13.05 0.98
C TYR A 130 -4.20 13.28 0.91
N ALA A 131 -4.68 14.43 1.38
CA ALA A 131 -6.09 14.80 1.27
C ALA A 131 -6.55 14.80 -0.20
N ARG A 132 -5.82 15.49 -1.08
CA ARG A 132 -6.19 15.65 -2.50
C ARG A 132 -6.06 14.37 -3.31
N GLU A 133 -4.97 13.61 -3.15
CA GLU A 133 -4.61 12.49 -4.03
C GLU A 133 -4.98 11.13 -3.46
N ARG A 134 -5.27 11.03 -2.15
CA ARG A 134 -5.54 9.75 -1.48
C ARG A 134 -6.89 9.65 -0.80
N VAL A 135 -7.55 10.75 -0.41
CA VAL A 135 -8.85 10.66 0.28
C VAL A 135 -9.99 11.16 -0.59
N LEU A 136 -9.95 12.43 -1.01
CA LEU A 136 -11.05 13.10 -1.70
C LEU A 136 -11.51 12.43 -3.01
N PRO A 137 -10.63 11.86 -3.87
CA PRO A 137 -11.06 11.22 -5.11
C PRO A 137 -11.96 10.00 -4.83
N TYR A 138 -11.59 9.18 -3.84
CA TYR A 138 -12.35 7.98 -3.49
C TYR A 138 -13.57 8.31 -2.64
N LEU A 139 -13.55 9.38 -1.85
CA LEU A 139 -14.74 9.88 -1.17
C LEU A 139 -15.84 10.24 -2.17
N ARG A 140 -15.49 10.94 -3.27
CA ARG A 140 -16.44 11.27 -4.34
C ARG A 140 -17.05 10.01 -4.94
N LEU A 141 -16.23 9.02 -5.28
CA LEU A 141 -16.70 7.72 -5.78
C LEU A 141 -17.61 7.00 -4.77
N ALA A 142 -17.30 7.06 -3.47
CA ALA A 142 -18.11 6.44 -2.43
C ALA A 142 -19.46 7.14 -2.24
N VAL A 143 -19.52 8.46 -2.40
CA VAL A 143 -20.78 9.23 -2.39
C VAL A 143 -21.62 8.89 -3.63
N ASP A 144 -21.00 8.88 -4.81
CA ASP A 144 -21.67 8.55 -6.07
C ASP A 144 -22.23 7.12 -6.06
N ALA A 145 -21.52 6.18 -5.42
CA ALA A 145 -21.96 4.81 -5.21
C ALA A 145 -23.05 4.66 -4.12
N GLY A 146 -23.38 5.72 -3.39
CA GLY A 146 -24.35 5.69 -2.29
C GLY A 146 -23.84 5.03 -1.00
N ASN A 147 -22.52 4.80 -0.89
CA ASN A 147 -21.89 4.18 0.28
C ASN A 147 -21.56 5.20 1.38
N VAL A 148 -21.53 6.49 1.05
CA VAL A 148 -21.35 7.59 2.01
C VAL A 148 -22.44 8.64 1.77
N THR A 149 -23.13 9.06 2.83
CA THR A 149 -24.13 10.13 2.75
C THR A 149 -23.45 11.50 2.68
N SER A 150 -24.10 12.51 2.09
CA SER A 150 -23.56 13.87 2.00
C SER A 150 -23.18 14.47 3.36
N ALA A 151 -23.96 14.16 4.42
CA ALA A 151 -23.65 14.61 5.77
C ALA A 151 -22.36 13.99 6.32
N ARG A 152 -22.13 12.70 6.06
CA ARG A 152 -20.88 12.02 6.46
C ARG A 152 -19.69 12.47 5.61
N ALA A 153 -19.91 12.67 4.32
CA ALA A 153 -18.90 13.21 3.41
C ALA A 153 -18.40 14.59 3.88
N ALA A 154 -19.29 15.47 4.32
CA ALA A 154 -18.91 16.77 4.87
C ALA A 154 -17.99 16.68 6.11
N ASP A 155 -18.15 15.64 6.94
CA ASP A 155 -17.24 15.40 8.07
C ASP A 155 -15.86 14.89 7.60
N VAL A 156 -15.83 14.05 6.55
CA VAL A 156 -14.58 13.60 5.92
C VAL A 156 -13.86 14.75 5.22
N GLU A 157 -14.58 15.62 4.53
CA GLU A 157 -14.03 16.83 3.90
C GLU A 157 -13.40 17.76 4.93
N ARG A 158 -14.10 18.05 6.05
CA ARG A 158 -13.52 18.84 7.14
C ARG A 158 -12.29 18.19 7.77
N ALA A 159 -12.26 16.87 7.88
CA ALA A 159 -11.07 16.16 8.31
C ALA A 159 -9.92 16.33 7.29
N CYS A 160 -10.22 16.23 5.99
CA CYS A 160 -9.25 16.48 4.92
C CYS A 160 -8.71 17.92 4.95
N ASP A 161 -9.55 18.92 5.19
CA ASP A 161 -9.13 20.32 5.33
C ASP A 161 -8.14 20.49 6.50
N LEU A 162 -8.42 19.83 7.63
CA LEU A 162 -7.55 19.84 8.80
C LEU A 162 -6.21 19.14 8.53
N VAL A 163 -6.22 18.08 7.71
CA VAL A 163 -4.99 17.39 7.28
C VAL A 163 -4.21 18.24 6.28
N ALA A 164 -4.88 18.90 5.36
CA ALA A 164 -4.27 19.76 4.35
C ALA A 164 -3.64 21.03 4.92
N ASP A 165 -4.02 21.47 6.12
CA ASP A 165 -3.37 22.55 6.86
C ASP A 165 -1.93 22.20 7.32
N GLY A 166 -1.47 20.95 7.13
CA GLY A 166 -0.10 20.53 7.41
C GLY A 166 0.23 20.33 8.89
N ARG A 167 -0.73 20.51 9.79
CA ARG A 167 -0.51 20.35 11.25
C ARG A 167 -0.15 18.92 11.70
N PHE A 168 -0.33 17.93 10.82
CA PHE A 168 0.05 16.54 11.06
C PHE A 168 1.30 16.13 10.28
N ASP A 169 1.87 17.03 9.48
CA ASP A 169 3.12 16.77 8.76
C ASP A 169 4.26 16.67 9.78
N ASP A 170 5.19 15.75 9.55
CA ASP A 170 6.27 15.41 10.48
C ASP A 170 7.66 15.47 9.83
N ASP A 171 7.76 16.11 8.67
CA ASP A 171 8.95 16.20 7.81
C ASP A 171 9.55 14.84 7.41
N ALA A 172 8.83 13.72 7.63
CA ALA A 172 9.31 12.42 7.21
C ALA A 172 9.46 12.38 5.68
N PRO A 173 10.61 11.93 5.15
CA PRO A 173 10.79 11.83 3.72
C PRO A 173 9.81 10.79 3.14
N PRO A 174 9.41 10.94 1.87
CA PRO A 174 8.58 9.95 1.18
C PRO A 174 9.20 8.56 1.27
N ALA A 175 8.45 7.65 1.85
CA ALA A 175 8.80 6.25 1.99
C ALA A 175 8.34 5.47 0.76
N ARG A 176 9.09 4.43 0.42
CA ARG A 176 8.65 3.40 -0.53
C ARG A 176 7.66 2.49 0.19
N ILE A 177 6.36 2.71 -0.01
CA ILE A 177 5.31 1.94 0.66
C ILE A 177 4.74 0.86 -0.26
N HIS A 178 4.22 -0.21 0.34
CA HIS A 178 3.43 -1.23 -0.34
C HIS A 178 2.09 -0.67 -0.85
N GLY A 179 1.47 0.25 -0.09
CA GLY A 179 0.30 1.02 -0.51
C GLY A 179 -1.06 0.31 -0.38
N ASP A 180 -1.05 -1.03 -0.25
CA ASP A 180 -2.23 -1.87 0.04
C ASP A 180 -1.91 -2.93 1.13
N LEU A 181 -1.20 -2.55 2.20
CA LEU A 181 -0.66 -3.52 3.16
C LEU A 181 -1.66 -3.93 4.25
N TRP A 182 -2.61 -4.80 3.92
CA TRP A 182 -3.51 -5.45 4.88
C TRP A 182 -3.17 -6.94 5.07
N SER A 183 -3.81 -7.64 6.02
CA SER A 183 -3.49 -9.05 6.32
C SER A 183 -3.56 -9.99 5.12
N GLY A 184 -4.46 -9.76 4.16
CA GLY A 184 -4.57 -10.58 2.96
C GLY A 184 -3.35 -10.49 2.04
N ASN A 185 -2.61 -9.38 2.11
CA ASN A 185 -1.41 -9.13 1.32
C ASN A 185 -0.12 -9.52 2.05
N VAL A 186 -0.24 -10.17 3.22
CA VAL A 186 0.88 -10.77 3.97
C VAL A 186 0.76 -12.29 3.94
N GLN A 187 1.55 -12.93 3.09
CA GLN A 187 1.60 -14.39 2.97
C GLN A 187 2.68 -14.96 3.89
N TRP A 188 2.26 -15.74 4.88
CA TRP A 188 3.18 -16.42 5.80
C TRP A 188 3.68 -17.72 5.18
N THR A 189 4.99 -17.89 5.15
CA THR A 189 5.67 -19.11 4.65
C THR A 189 6.66 -19.60 5.71
N ASP A 190 7.21 -20.81 5.52
CA ASP A 190 8.26 -21.32 6.42
C ASP A 190 9.53 -20.44 6.42
N ALA A 191 9.74 -19.64 5.37
CA ALA A 191 10.84 -18.69 5.27
C ALA A 191 10.52 -17.31 5.90
N GLY A 192 9.27 -17.06 6.30
CA GLY A 192 8.82 -15.77 6.83
C GLY A 192 7.64 -15.17 6.05
N ALA A 193 7.36 -13.89 6.30
CA ALA A 193 6.33 -13.14 5.60
C ALA A 193 6.78 -12.75 4.19
N VAL A 194 5.87 -12.84 3.24
CA VAL A 194 6.03 -12.43 1.84
C VAL A 194 4.89 -11.50 1.46
N LEU A 195 5.21 -10.33 0.91
CA LEU A 195 4.21 -9.35 0.49
C LEU A 195 3.74 -9.62 -0.95
N ILE A 196 2.45 -9.42 -1.20
CA ILE A 196 1.80 -9.63 -2.50
C ILE A 196 0.83 -8.47 -2.81
N ASP A 197 0.45 -8.31 -4.08
CA ASP A 197 -0.57 -7.35 -4.51
C ASP A 197 -0.28 -5.89 -4.09
N PRO A 198 0.92 -5.34 -4.37
CA PRO A 198 1.22 -3.96 -4.00
C PRO A 198 0.46 -2.95 -4.86
N ALA A 199 0.06 -1.86 -4.24
CA ALA A 199 -0.26 -0.59 -4.88
C ALA A 199 0.91 0.39 -4.65
N ALA A 200 2.14 -0.05 -4.97
CA ALA A 200 3.36 0.60 -4.51
C ALA A 200 3.53 2.02 -5.07
N HIS A 201 3.92 2.95 -4.21
CA HIS A 201 4.24 4.34 -4.58
C HIS A 201 5.03 5.02 -3.45
N GLY A 202 5.55 6.22 -3.71
CA GLY A 202 6.06 7.11 -2.67
C GLY A 202 4.94 7.60 -1.75
N GLY A 203 5.01 7.34 -0.45
CA GLY A 203 3.95 7.69 0.50
C GLY A 203 4.48 7.90 1.92
N HIS A 204 3.58 8.05 2.88
CA HIS A 204 3.97 8.11 4.28
C HIS A 204 4.02 6.73 4.89
N ARG A 205 5.15 6.39 5.54
CA ARG A 205 5.44 5.08 6.14
C ARG A 205 4.37 4.56 7.10
N GLU A 206 3.73 5.47 7.84
CA GLU A 206 2.64 5.11 8.77
C GLU A 206 1.40 4.57 8.06
N THR A 207 1.23 4.81 6.76
CA THR A 207 0.06 4.35 5.97
C THR A 207 -0.02 2.83 5.91
N ASP A 208 1.09 2.16 5.61
CA ASP A 208 1.15 0.69 5.56
C ASP A 208 0.87 0.08 6.95
N LEU A 209 1.43 0.68 8.00
CA LEU A 209 1.22 0.24 9.38
C LEU A 209 -0.24 0.44 9.85
N ALA A 210 -0.85 1.57 9.47
CA ALA A 210 -2.23 1.87 9.79
C ALA A 210 -3.19 0.93 9.04
N MET A 211 -2.83 0.50 7.83
CA MET A 211 -3.59 -0.48 7.05
C MET A 211 -3.50 -1.89 7.63
N LEU A 212 -2.32 -2.32 8.11
CA LEU A 212 -2.17 -3.56 8.89
C LEU A 212 -3.03 -3.53 10.16
N ALA A 213 -3.09 -2.38 10.83
CA ALA A 213 -3.91 -2.21 12.03
C ALA A 213 -5.42 -2.20 11.74
N LEU A 214 -5.83 -1.74 10.57
CA LEU A 214 -7.24 -1.62 10.18
C LEU A 214 -7.92 -2.99 10.02
N PHE A 215 -7.26 -3.90 9.30
CA PHE A 215 -7.78 -5.23 8.99
C PHE A 215 -7.21 -6.34 9.87
N GLY A 216 -6.35 -5.96 10.82
CA GLY A 216 -5.55 -6.88 11.62
C GLY A 216 -4.46 -7.58 10.82
N CYS A 217 -3.50 -8.17 11.53
CA CYS A 217 -2.44 -9.02 10.98
C CYS A 217 -2.01 -10.03 12.06
N PRO A 218 -1.75 -11.31 11.72
CA PRO A 218 -1.18 -12.24 12.68
C PRO A 218 0.13 -11.70 13.29
N GLY A 219 0.18 -11.58 14.62
CA GLY A 219 1.33 -10.99 15.30
C GLY A 219 1.46 -9.48 15.14
N LEU A 220 0.36 -8.75 14.87
CA LEU A 220 0.36 -7.29 14.66
C LEU A 220 1.19 -6.54 15.71
N ASP A 221 1.01 -6.79 17.00
CA ASP A 221 1.77 -6.10 18.05
C ASP A 221 3.29 -6.34 17.94
N ASP A 222 3.70 -7.54 17.50
CA ASP A 222 5.10 -7.85 17.26
C ASP A 222 5.64 -7.18 15.98
N VAL A 223 4.84 -7.09 14.92
CA VAL A 223 5.17 -6.33 13.69
C VAL A 223 5.35 -4.85 14.03
N MET A 224 4.35 -4.24 14.67
CA MET A 224 4.34 -2.81 15.02
C MET A 224 5.43 -2.48 16.03
N GLY A 225 5.66 -3.38 17.00
CA GLY A 225 6.74 -3.23 17.98
C GLY A 225 8.11 -3.27 17.35
N ALA A 226 8.39 -4.27 16.51
CA ALA A 226 9.69 -4.39 15.84
C ALA A 226 9.94 -3.25 14.84
N TYR A 227 8.90 -2.77 14.16
CA TYR A 227 9.01 -1.57 13.33
C TYR A 227 9.36 -0.36 14.20
N ALA A 228 8.62 -0.12 15.29
CA ALA A 228 8.86 1.03 16.17
C ALA A 228 10.25 1.00 16.82
N ASP A 229 10.77 -0.18 17.16
CA ASP A 229 12.10 -0.37 17.76
C ASP A 229 13.24 0.13 16.85
N THR A 230 12.99 0.34 15.54
CA THR A 230 13.97 0.91 14.59
C THR A 230 14.20 2.42 14.77
N GLY A 231 13.30 3.11 15.47
CA GLY A 231 13.33 4.57 15.60
C GLY A 231 12.74 5.32 14.40
N SER A 232 12.22 4.62 13.39
CA SER A 232 11.70 5.19 12.14
C SER A 232 10.30 5.83 12.24
N LEU A 233 9.69 5.89 13.43
CA LEU A 233 8.36 6.48 13.66
C LEU A 233 8.45 7.71 14.57
N ALA A 234 7.79 8.80 14.17
CA ALA A 234 7.71 9.99 14.99
C ALA A 234 6.87 9.76 16.26
N ALA A 235 7.12 10.56 17.30
CA ALA A 235 6.33 10.53 18.52
C ALA A 235 4.83 10.74 18.21
N GLY A 236 3.97 10.01 18.91
CA GLY A 236 2.52 10.11 18.73
C GLY A 236 1.93 9.35 17.54
N TRP A 237 2.73 8.58 16.77
CA TRP A 237 2.25 7.83 15.59
C TRP A 237 0.99 6.99 15.84
N ARG A 238 0.86 6.38 17.03
CA ARG A 238 -0.32 5.60 17.40
C ARG A 238 -1.61 6.41 17.37
N ALA A 239 -1.54 7.69 17.75
CA ALA A 239 -2.68 8.59 17.71
C ALA A 239 -3.05 8.97 16.27
N ARG A 240 -2.09 8.95 15.33
CA ARG A 240 -2.30 9.23 13.89
C ARG A 240 -2.80 8.04 13.08
N VAL A 241 -2.97 6.85 13.67
CA VAL A 241 -3.49 5.67 12.95
C VAL A 241 -4.83 5.97 12.23
N PRO A 242 -5.86 6.58 12.86
CA PRO A 242 -7.10 6.90 12.15
C PRO A 242 -6.92 7.85 10.95
N LEU A 243 -5.95 8.77 11.02
CA LEU A 243 -5.61 9.70 9.95
C LEU A 243 -5.04 8.96 8.73
N HIS A 244 -4.09 8.04 8.96
CA HIS A 244 -3.56 7.17 7.92
C HIS A 244 -4.56 6.10 7.41
N GLN A 245 -5.64 5.84 8.15
CA GLN A 245 -6.73 4.95 7.71
C GLN A 245 -7.75 5.61 6.79
N LEU A 246 -7.76 6.95 6.65
CA LEU A 246 -8.71 7.65 5.76
C LEU A 246 -8.62 7.15 4.31
N HIS A 247 -7.41 7.00 3.76
CA HIS A 247 -7.21 6.51 2.39
C HIS A 247 -7.74 5.08 2.18
N PRO A 248 -7.27 4.05 2.90
CA PRO A 248 -7.75 2.69 2.67
C PRO A 248 -9.26 2.58 2.92
N LEU A 249 -9.82 3.30 3.90
CA LEU A 249 -11.26 3.32 4.14
C LEU A 249 -12.04 3.99 2.99
N ALA A 250 -11.53 5.08 2.42
CA ALA A 250 -12.16 5.74 1.27
C ALA A 250 -12.15 4.84 0.03
N VAL A 251 -11.04 4.14 -0.24
CA VAL A 251 -10.94 3.15 -1.32
C VAL A 251 -11.93 2.01 -1.14
N HIS A 252 -12.05 1.49 0.09
CA HIS A 252 -13.01 0.43 0.40
C HIS A 252 -14.46 0.93 0.32
N ALA A 253 -14.75 2.13 0.80
CA ALA A 253 -16.08 2.75 0.67
C ALA A 253 -16.47 2.98 -0.80
N ALA A 254 -15.51 3.25 -1.69
CA ALA A 254 -15.77 3.37 -3.12
C ALA A 254 -16.16 2.04 -3.80
N SER A 255 -15.79 0.89 -3.23
CA SER A 255 -15.87 -0.41 -3.94
C SER A 255 -16.61 -1.54 -3.21
N HIS A 256 -16.72 -1.51 -1.88
CA HIS A 256 -17.11 -2.66 -1.05
C HIS A 256 -18.35 -2.44 -0.17
N GLY A 257 -18.89 -1.21 -0.13
CA GLY A 257 -20.22 -0.94 0.44
C GLY A 257 -20.27 0.01 1.64
N PRO A 258 -21.47 0.28 2.18
CA PRO A 258 -21.70 1.35 3.17
C PRO A 258 -20.98 1.15 4.51
N ALA A 259 -20.73 -0.09 4.94
CA ALA A 259 -20.03 -0.36 6.21
C ALA A 259 -18.64 0.29 6.26
N TYR A 260 -17.96 0.39 5.12
CA TYR A 260 -16.68 1.10 5.01
C TYR A 260 -16.86 2.61 5.01
N GLY A 261 -17.99 3.12 4.52
CA GLY A 261 -18.36 4.53 4.64
C GLY A 261 -18.61 4.96 6.09
N ASP A 262 -19.23 4.09 6.90
CA ASP A 262 -19.38 4.28 8.34
C ASP A 262 -18.01 4.34 9.03
N ALA A 263 -17.13 3.38 8.74
CA ALA A 263 -15.78 3.35 9.30
C ALA A 263 -14.91 4.56 8.86
N LEU A 264 -15.01 4.97 7.59
CA LEU A 264 -14.36 6.19 7.08
C LEU A 264 -14.82 7.42 7.87
N HIS A 265 -16.12 7.53 8.12
CA HIS A 265 -16.67 8.61 8.91
C HIS A 265 -16.15 8.59 10.35
N ASP A 266 -16.10 7.43 10.99
CA ASP A 266 -15.56 7.28 12.35
C ASP A 266 -14.08 7.69 12.44
N ALA A 267 -13.28 7.30 11.44
CA ALA A 267 -11.89 7.73 11.31
C ALA A 267 -11.78 9.26 11.14
N ALA A 268 -12.59 9.87 10.28
CA ALA A 268 -12.63 11.33 10.11
C ALA A 268 -13.03 12.05 11.41
N ARG A 269 -14.02 11.52 12.14
CA ARG A 269 -14.42 12.05 13.45
C ARG A 269 -13.28 11.96 14.47
N ALA A 270 -12.44 10.91 14.40
CA ALA A 270 -11.26 10.80 15.25
C ALA A 270 -10.22 11.86 14.89
N VAL A 271 -9.94 12.09 13.60
CA VAL A 271 -9.04 13.15 13.13
C VAL A 271 -9.50 14.53 13.59
N LEU A 272 -10.80 14.83 13.50
CA LEU A 272 -11.37 16.10 13.96
C LEU A 272 -11.25 16.34 15.49
N ARG A 273 -10.87 15.33 16.28
CA ARG A 273 -10.63 15.43 17.73
C ARG A 273 -9.15 15.53 18.10
N MET A 274 -8.24 15.45 17.13
CA MET A 274 -6.78 15.59 17.33
C MET A 274 -6.38 17.06 17.33
#